data_AF-A0A658QVK9-F1
#
_entry.id   AF-A0A658QVK9-F1
#
_cell.length_a   1.000
_cell.length_b   1.000
_cell.length_c   1.000
_cell.angle_alpha   90.00
_cell.angle_beta   90.00
_cell.angle_gamma   90.00
#
_symmetry.space_group_name_H-M   'P 1'
#
loop_
_entity.id
_entity.type
_entity.pdbx_description
1 polymer ?
#
loop_
_entity_poly.entity_id
_entity_poly.type
_entity_poly.pdbx_seq_one_letter_code
_entity_poly.pdbx_strand_id
1 'polypeptide(L)'
;MKLLSQLILGALAACWAASTFAQPLSDNSPKTREQVRQETLAWFAAGYDPADWVHYPENAIRASRVLAQQRAPQGQHQGLGNNAY
;
A
#
# COMPACT_ATOMS: atom_id res chain seq x y z
N MET A 1 8.30 25.69 -36.53
CA MET A 1 7.83 24.29 -36.49
C MET A 1 8.62 23.38 -35.54
N LYS A 2 9.92 23.59 -35.31
CA LYS A 2 10.73 22.80 -34.36
C LYS A 2 10.30 22.95 -32.88
N LEU A 3 9.98 24.17 -32.43
CA LEU A 3 9.62 24.44 -31.04
C LEU A 3 8.27 23.81 -30.62
N LEU A 4 7.26 23.85 -31.49
CA LEU A 4 5.98 23.18 -31.23
C LEU A 4 6.15 21.65 -31.14
N SER A 5 6.95 21.06 -32.02
CA SER A 5 7.19 19.61 -32.02
C SER A 5 7.94 19.15 -30.76
N GLN A 6 8.87 19.96 -30.24
CA GLN A 6 9.59 19.68 -29.00
C GLN A 6 8.69 19.80 -27.76
N LEU A 7 7.78 20.78 -27.72
CA LEU A 7 6.83 20.94 -26.62
C LEU A 7 5.81 19.80 -26.57
N ILE A 8 5.32 19.34 -27.72
CA ILE A 8 4.38 18.20 -27.81
C ILE A 8 5.06 16.91 -27.35
N LEU A 9 6.32 16.69 -27.75
CA LEU A 9 7.07 15.50 -27.36
C LEU A 9 7.41 15.49 -25.85
N GLY A 10 7.73 16.66 -25.28
CA GLY A 10 7.95 16.82 -23.84
C GLY A 10 6.68 16.59 -23.01
N ALA A 11 5.53 17.06 -23.48
CA ALA A 11 4.24 16.83 -22.83
C ALA A 11 3.81 15.35 -22.84
N LEU A 12 4.13 14.61 -23.91
CA LEU A 12 3.82 13.18 -24.01
C LEU A 12 4.67 12.33 -23.05
N ALA A 13 5.93 12.71 -22.81
CA ALA A 13 6.84 12.01 -21.91
C ALA A 13 6.44 12.13 -20.42
N ALA A 14 5.82 13.25 -20.03
CA ALA A 14 5.36 13.47 -18.66
C ALA A 14 4.14 12.62 -18.26
N CYS A 15 3.42 12.04 -19.23
CA CYS A 15 2.22 11.25 -18.98
C CYS A 15 2.51 9.84 -18.43
N TRP A 16 3.74 9.33 -18.59
CA TRP A 16 4.12 7.96 -18.19
C TRP A 16 4.56 7.85 -16.72
N ALA A 17 4.79 8.97 -16.03
CA ALA A 17 5.33 8.97 -14.67
C ALA A 17 4.26 8.83 -13.55
N ALA A 18 2.98 8.71 -13.90
CA ALA A 18 1.87 8.79 -12.94
C ALA A 18 1.25 7.43 -12.56
N SER A 19 2.00 6.33 -12.61
CA SER A 19 1.55 5.03 -12.09
C SER A 19 2.57 4.40 -11.14
N THR A 20 3.23 5.21 -10.31
CA THR A 20 3.72 4.68 -9.04
C THR A 20 2.52 4.64 -8.09
N PHE A 21 1.81 3.50 -8.07
CA PHE A 21 0.97 3.19 -6.91
C PHE A 21 1.87 3.38 -5.71
N ALA A 22 1.53 4.31 -4.82
CA ALA A 22 2.33 4.68 -3.65
C ALA A 22 2.75 3.43 -2.88
N GLN A 23 3.87 2.82 -3.25
CA GLN A 23 4.51 1.80 -2.46
C GLN A 23 5.04 2.60 -1.27
N PRO A 24 4.51 2.39 -0.04
CA PRO A 24 5.13 2.98 1.12
C PRO A 24 6.61 2.62 1.07
N LEU A 25 7.48 3.48 1.59
CA LEU A 25 8.93 3.27 1.68
C LEU A 25 9.18 2.01 2.54
N SER A 26 8.92 0.86 1.94
CA SER A 26 8.82 -0.43 2.58
C SER A 26 10.21 -1.02 2.51
N ASP A 27 10.59 -1.68 3.59
CA ASP A 27 11.75 -2.54 3.56
C ASP A 27 11.59 -3.57 2.44
N ASN A 28 12.34 -3.41 1.35
CA ASN A 28 12.35 -4.30 0.19
C ASN A 28 13.20 -5.55 0.43
N SER A 29 13.63 -5.79 1.68
CA SER A 29 14.29 -7.03 2.05
C SER A 29 13.41 -8.24 1.71
N PRO A 30 13.98 -9.32 1.15
CA PRO A 30 13.22 -10.54 0.85
C PRO A 30 12.49 -11.07 2.08
N LYS A 31 11.19 -11.31 1.95
CA LYS A 31 10.39 -11.92 3.03
C LYS A 31 10.77 -13.39 3.19
N THR A 32 10.84 -13.84 4.45
CA THR A 32 10.99 -15.27 4.75
C THR A 32 9.70 -16.03 4.44
N ARG A 33 9.79 -17.35 4.26
CA ARG A 33 8.61 -18.21 4.04
C ARG A 33 7.60 -18.13 5.19
N GLU A 34 8.09 -18.02 6.42
CA GLU A 34 7.26 -17.86 7.60
C GLU A 34 6.49 -16.54 7.58
N GLN A 35 7.17 -15.44 7.24
CA GLN A 35 6.54 -14.12 7.11
C GLN A 35 5.45 -14.13 6.03
N VAL A 36 5.71 -14.74 4.87
CA VAL A 36 4.70 -14.85 3.81
C VAL A 36 3.49 -15.64 4.29
N ARG A 37 3.69 -16.79 4.97
CA ARG A 37 2.56 -17.60 5.48
C ARG A 37 1.72 -16.81 6.48
N GLN A 38 2.36 -16.10 7.41
CA GLN A 38 1.68 -15.27 8.40
C GLN A 38 0.87 -14.16 7.73
N GLU A 39 1.46 -13.48 6.74
CA GLU A 39 0.76 -12.46 5.97
C GLU A 39 -0.45 -13.05 5.24
N THR A 40 -0.29 -14.18 4.55
CA THR A 40 -1.40 -14.84 3.86
C THR A 40 -2.55 -15.21 4.80
N LEU A 41 -2.25 -15.74 6.00
CA LEU A 41 -3.27 -16.03 7.00
C LEU A 41 -4.00 -14.76 7.48
N ALA A 42 -3.27 -13.65 7.63
CA ALA A 42 -3.88 -12.36 7.98
C ALA A 42 -4.83 -11.86 6.87
N TRP A 43 -4.50 -12.06 5.60
CA TRP A 43 -5.40 -11.75 4.49
C TRP A 43 -6.68 -12.59 4.51
N PHE A 44 -6.58 -13.90 4.77
CA PHE A 44 -7.76 -14.76 4.92
C PHE A 44 -8.63 -14.34 6.12
N ALA A 45 -8.00 -14.01 7.25
CA ALA A 45 -8.72 -13.50 8.42
C ALA A 45 -9.39 -12.13 8.16
N ALA A 46 -8.83 -11.33 7.25
CA ALA A 46 -9.42 -10.06 6.80
C ALA A 46 -10.55 -10.24 5.75
N GLY A 47 -10.90 -11.48 5.40
CA GLY A 47 -11.99 -11.80 4.48
C GLY A 47 -11.61 -11.79 3.01
N TYR A 48 -10.31 -11.90 2.69
CA TYR A 48 -9.88 -12.18 1.32
C TYR A 48 -10.10 -13.66 0.99
N ASP A 49 -10.78 -13.94 -0.12
CA ASP A 49 -10.94 -15.27 -0.67
C ASP A 49 -10.37 -15.30 -2.10
N PRO A 50 -9.27 -16.04 -2.36
CA PRO A 50 -8.69 -16.14 -3.69
C PRO A 50 -9.56 -16.94 -4.68
N ALA A 51 -10.52 -17.74 -4.21
CA ALA A 51 -11.45 -18.48 -5.05
C ALA A 51 -12.70 -17.67 -5.42
N ASP A 52 -12.93 -16.52 -4.79
CA ASP A 52 -14.04 -15.63 -5.09
C ASP A 52 -13.69 -14.66 -6.21
N TRP A 53 -13.82 -15.15 -7.45
CA TRP A 53 -13.52 -14.37 -8.65
C TRP A 53 -14.66 -13.41 -8.99
N VAL A 54 -15.86 -13.66 -8.46
CA VAL A 54 -17.08 -12.90 -8.73
C VAL A 54 -17.01 -11.52 -8.09
N HIS A 55 -16.49 -11.44 -6.86
CA HIS A 55 -16.32 -10.18 -6.13
C HIS A 55 -14.87 -9.69 -6.13
N TYR A 56 -14.05 -10.17 -7.07
CA TYR A 56 -12.74 -9.63 -7.33
C TYR A 56 -12.87 -8.43 -8.28
N PRO A 57 -12.24 -7.27 -7.98
CA PRO A 57 -11.22 -7.02 -6.95
C PRO A 57 -11.73 -6.52 -5.60
N GLU A 58 -13.03 -6.34 -5.41
CA GLU A 58 -13.63 -5.71 -4.22
C GLU A 58 -13.27 -6.44 -2.92
N ASN A 59 -13.19 -7.78 -2.95
CA ASN A 59 -12.80 -8.58 -1.79
C ASN A 59 -11.37 -8.29 -1.31
N ALA A 60 -10.42 -8.17 -2.25
CA ALA A 60 -9.02 -7.85 -1.99
C ALA A 60 -8.87 -6.40 -1.50
N ILE A 61 -9.56 -5.46 -2.13
CA ILE A 61 -9.56 -4.05 -1.71
C ILE A 61 -10.10 -3.92 -0.29
N ARG A 62 -11.20 -4.61 0.05
CA ARG A 62 -11.76 -4.61 1.41
C ARG A 62 -10.78 -5.17 2.44
N ALA A 63 -10.21 -6.35 2.18
CA ALA A 63 -9.25 -6.99 3.07
C ALA A 63 -7.99 -6.12 3.28
N SER A 64 -7.49 -5.48 2.22
CA SER A 64 -6.34 -4.57 2.32
C SER A 64 -6.62 -3.37 3.24
N ARG A 65 -7.83 -2.79 3.19
CA ARG A 65 -8.24 -1.69 4.08
C ARG A 65 -8.26 -2.15 5.54
N VAL A 66 -8.77 -3.35 5.80
CA VAL A 66 -8.80 -3.95 7.14
C VAL A 66 -7.37 -4.13 7.67
N LEU A 67 -6.47 -4.73 6.87
CA LEU A 67 -5.07 -4.90 7.26
C LEU A 67 -4.34 -3.57 7.48
N ALA A 68 -4.62 -2.56 6.67
CA ALA A 68 -4.04 -1.23 6.84
C ALA A 68 -4.50 -0.58 8.16
N GLN A 69 -5.78 -0.73 8.52
CA GLN A 69 -6.30 -0.26 9.81
C GLN A 69 -5.67 -1.01 10.99
N GLN A 70 -5.46 -2.33 10.87
CA GLN A 70 -4.82 -3.14 11.91
C GLN A 70 -3.33 -2.80 12.10
N ARG A 71 -2.64 -2.41 11.03
CA ARG A 71 -1.22 -2.04 11.05
C ARG A 71 -0.98 -0.56 11.31
N ALA A 72 -2.04 0.26 11.33
CA ALA A 72 -1.91 1.66 11.69
C ALA A 72 -1.33 1.74 13.11
N PRO A 73 -0.23 2.47 13.32
CA PRO A 73 0.33 2.63 14.66
C PRO A 73 -0.76 3.23 15.54
N GLN A 74 -1.15 2.51 16.60
CA GLN A 74 -2.00 3.09 17.64
C GLN A 74 -1.21 4.25 18.23
N GLY A 75 -1.65 5.48 17.95
CA GLY A 75 -0.97 6.68 18.40
C GLY A 75 -0.62 6.58 19.88
N GLN A 76 0.68 6.61 20.18
CA GLN A 76 1.30 7.22 21.35
C GLN A 76 0.38 7.42 22.58
N HIS A 77 0.06 6.34 23.29
CA HIS A 77 -0.56 6.41 24.64
C HIS A 77 0.48 6.30 25.79
N GLN A 78 1.76 6.64 25.54
CA GLN A 78 2.78 6.75 26.58
C GLN A 78 3.67 7.96 26.31
N GLY A 79 3.51 9.03 27.09
CA GLY A 79 4.43 10.18 27.01
C GLY A 79 3.90 11.55 27.42
N LEU A 80 2.86 11.67 28.26
CA LEU A 80 2.54 12.91 28.97
C LEU A 80 2.18 12.60 30.43
N GLY A 81 3.21 12.24 31.20
CA GLY A 81 3.11 12.09 32.64
C GLY A 81 4.50 11.90 33.20
N ASN A 82 4.87 12.74 34.17
CA ASN A 82 6.16 12.78 34.89
C ASN A 82 7.16 13.81 34.36
N ASN A 83 6.72 15.06 34.27
CA ASN A 83 7.51 16.24 34.63
C ASN A 83 6.60 17.18 35.41
N ALA A 84 6.49 17.00 36.73
CA ALA A 84 6.00 18.02 37.64
C ALA A 84 6.40 17.69 39.09
N TYR A 85 7.34 18.49 39.59
CA TYR A 85 7.81 18.68 40.97
C TYR A 85 8.72 17.61 41.59
#